data_AF-A0A8X7CQY3-F1
#
_entry.id   AF-A0A8X7CQY3-F1
#
_cell.length_a   1.000
_cell.length_b   1.000
_cell.length_c   1.000
_cell.angle_alpha   90.00
_cell.angle_beta   90.00
_cell.angle_gamma   90.00
#
_symmetry.space_group_name_H-M   'P 1'
#
loop_
_entity.id
_entity.type
_entity.pdbx_description
1 polymer ?
#
loop_
_entity_poly.entity_id
_entity_poly.type
_entity_poly.pdbx_seq_one_letter_code
_entity_poly.pdbx_strand_id
1 'polypeptide(L)'
;MQDRVGAFLVFELSDEIMPIAKKQVDESNIVQYITSKSGVLTTPQGGAVTALLAQNDTKEINEDPDYQLTFWEGYADDKHRIKPEYFEAIYGPYKEKPLYGCISHVLQPKSRGEVTLRSSNPYDPPIIDPKYFSHPEDMKNVVA
;
A
#
# COMPACT_ATOMS: atom_id res chain seq x y z
N MET A 1 -12.49 14.02 10.49
CA MET A 1 -11.95 12.71 10.08
C MET A 1 -10.52 12.93 9.59
N GLN A 2 -9.59 12.03 9.90
CA GLN A 2 -8.22 12.06 9.38
C GLN A 2 -7.90 10.66 8.86
N ASP A 3 -7.39 10.58 7.63
CA ASP A 3 -6.96 9.33 7.01
C ASP A 3 -5.59 9.57 6.36
N ARG A 4 -4.77 8.53 6.28
CA ARG A 4 -3.38 8.60 5.80
C ARG A 4 -3.33 8.35 4.31
N VAL A 5 -2.57 9.18 3.60
CA VAL A 5 -2.34 8.99 2.17
C VAL A 5 -1.05 8.19 1.97
N GLY A 6 -1.11 7.21 1.06
CA GLY A 6 0.04 6.43 0.63
C GLY A 6 0.38 6.68 -0.83
N ALA A 7 1.67 6.86 -1.14
CA ALA A 7 2.19 6.80 -2.50
C ALA A 7 2.78 5.43 -2.79
N PHE A 8 2.56 4.94 -4.00
CA PHE A 8 2.92 3.59 -4.42
C PHE A 8 4.18 3.64 -5.29
N LEU A 9 5.20 2.88 -4.90
CA LEU A 9 6.44 2.68 -5.63
C LEU A 9 6.56 1.20 -6.00
N VAL A 10 6.99 0.93 -7.23
CA VAL A 10 7.07 -0.42 -7.77
C VAL A 10 8.41 -0.63 -8.44
N PHE A 11 9.01 -1.78 -8.14
CA PHE A 11 10.30 -2.19 -8.65
C PHE A 11 10.15 -3.54 -9.35
N GLU A 12 10.64 -3.64 -10.58
CA GLU A 12 10.80 -4.93 -11.26
C GLU A 12 11.94 -5.72 -10.61
N LEU A 13 11.67 -6.98 -10.30
CA LEU A 13 12.66 -7.92 -9.81
C LEU A 13 13.24 -8.73 -10.97
N SER A 14 14.37 -9.42 -10.71
CA SER A 14 14.96 -10.34 -11.68
C SER A 14 13.95 -11.40 -12.14
N ASP A 15 13.96 -11.73 -13.43
CA ASP A 15 13.14 -12.80 -14.03
C ASP A 15 13.44 -14.20 -13.43
N GLU A 16 14.56 -14.35 -12.73
CA GLU A 16 14.90 -15.56 -11.98
C GLU A 16 14.02 -15.77 -10.74
N ILE A 17 13.36 -14.71 -10.25
CA ILE A 17 12.49 -14.76 -9.08
C ILE A 17 11.09 -15.17 -9.49
N MET A 18 10.57 -16.24 -8.89
CA MET A 18 9.18 -16.65 -9.09
C MET A 18 8.22 -15.54 -8.61
N PRO A 19 7.25 -15.08 -9.42
CA PRO A 19 6.25 -14.10 -9.00
C PRO A 19 5.40 -14.59 -7.80
N ILE A 20 5.02 -13.68 -6.90
CA ILE A 20 4.25 -14.01 -5.68
C ILE A 20 2.93 -14.74 -6.00
N ALA A 21 2.25 -14.37 -7.08
CA ALA A 21 1.02 -15.04 -7.50
C ALA A 21 1.23 -16.53 -7.81
N LYS A 22 2.40 -16.90 -8.36
CA LYS A 22 2.78 -18.32 -8.58
C LYS A 22 3.21 -18.98 -7.27
N LYS A 23 3.99 -18.29 -6.44
CA LYS A 23 4.41 -18.78 -5.11
C LYS A 23 3.21 -19.18 -4.24
N GLN A 24 2.11 -18.42 -4.30
CA GLN A 24 0.92 -18.64 -3.46
C GLN A 24 0.12 -19.90 -3.81
N VAL A 25 0.18 -20.37 -5.06
CA VAL A 25 -0.55 -21.56 -5.53
C VAL A 25 0.37 -22.78 -5.72
N ASP A 26 1.67 -22.61 -5.51
CA ASP A 26 2.65 -23.68 -5.62
C ASP A 26 2.45 -24.73 -4.52
N GLU A 27 2.36 -26.00 -4.92
CA GLU A 27 2.07 -27.11 -4.00
C GLU A 27 3.11 -27.25 -2.90
N SER A 28 4.39 -26.99 -3.19
CA SER A 28 5.46 -27.11 -2.21
C SER A 28 5.32 -26.06 -1.10
N ASN A 29 4.92 -24.84 -1.45
CA ASN A 29 4.64 -23.77 -0.49
C ASN A 29 3.39 -24.06 0.34
N ILE A 30 2.35 -24.65 -0.27
CA ILE A 30 1.13 -25.08 0.43
C ILE A 30 1.46 -26.17 1.46
N VAL A 31 2.20 -27.20 1.03
CA VAL A 31 2.62 -28.30 1.92
C VAL A 31 3.52 -27.78 3.03
N GLN A 32 4.47 -26.89 2.73
CA GLN A 32 5.33 -26.26 3.73
C GLN A 32 4.50 -25.52 4.79
N TYR A 33 3.53 -24.71 4.38
CA TYR A 33 2.66 -23.99 5.31
C TYR A 33 1.83 -24.94 6.17
N ILE A 34 1.22 -25.97 5.56
CA ILE A 34 0.39 -26.93 6.30
C ILE A 34 1.23 -27.68 7.36
N THR A 35 2.41 -28.16 6.98
CA THR A 35 3.24 -29.04 7.81
C THR A 35 4.08 -28.30 8.85
N SER A 36 4.67 -27.16 8.49
CA SER A 36 5.66 -26.46 9.31
C SER A 36 5.21 -25.09 9.79
N LYS A 37 4.05 -24.60 9.33
CA LYS A 37 3.58 -23.22 9.60
C LYS A 37 4.63 -22.17 9.23
N SER A 38 5.40 -22.45 8.17
CA SER A 38 6.47 -21.59 7.65
C SER A 38 6.27 -21.35 6.15
N GLY A 39 7.08 -20.47 5.56
CA GLY A 39 7.07 -20.17 4.14
C GLY A 39 6.16 -19.00 3.76
N VAL A 40 6.01 -18.77 2.46
CA VAL A 40 5.40 -17.56 1.86
C VAL A 40 3.93 -17.34 2.22
N LEU A 41 3.23 -18.39 2.65
CA LEU A 41 1.81 -18.32 3.02
C LEU A 41 1.56 -17.92 4.48
N THR A 42 2.62 -17.75 5.30
CA THR A 42 2.47 -17.22 6.67
C THR A 42 2.25 -15.71 6.69
N THR A 43 2.51 -15.04 5.56
CA THR A 43 2.46 -13.59 5.44
C THR A 43 1.35 -13.18 4.47
N PRO A 44 0.42 -12.30 4.89
CA PRO A 44 -0.58 -11.74 3.98
C PRO A 44 0.08 -11.05 2.79
N GLN A 45 -0.25 -11.48 1.57
CA GLN A 45 0.26 -10.94 0.31
C GLN A 45 1.79 -10.71 0.22
N GLY A 46 2.60 -11.53 0.91
CA GLY A 46 4.08 -11.40 0.84
C GLY A 46 4.64 -10.12 1.49
N GLY A 47 3.88 -9.45 2.37
CA GLY A 47 4.29 -8.24 3.09
C GLY A 47 5.33 -8.48 4.18
N ALA A 48 6.58 -8.16 3.90
CA ALA A 48 7.68 -8.65 4.72
C ALA A 48 8.27 -7.62 5.70
N VAL A 49 8.19 -6.32 5.43
CA VAL A 49 8.94 -5.32 6.21
C VAL A 49 8.19 -4.00 6.30
N THR A 50 8.21 -3.38 7.47
CA THR A 50 7.82 -1.99 7.66
C THR A 50 8.97 -1.21 8.29
N ALA A 51 9.21 0.00 7.78
CA ALA A 51 10.16 0.96 8.32
C ALA A 51 9.45 2.26 8.69
N LEU A 52 9.94 2.93 9.73
CA LEU A 52 9.46 4.25 10.15
C LEU A 52 10.59 5.26 9.90
N LEU A 53 10.24 6.38 9.28
CA LEU A 53 11.21 7.41 8.90
C LEU A 53 10.78 8.78 9.40
N ALA A 54 11.75 9.54 9.89
CA ALA A 54 11.63 10.96 10.12
C ALA A 54 11.96 11.72 8.82
N GLN A 55 11.31 12.87 8.61
CA GLN A 55 11.58 13.72 7.46
C GLN A 55 13.00 14.29 7.48
N ASN A 56 13.52 14.59 8.67
CA ASN A 56 14.87 15.12 8.89
C ASN A 56 15.57 14.40 10.05
N ASP A 57 16.90 14.31 9.97
CA ASP A 57 17.78 13.69 10.99
C ASP A 57 17.78 14.40 12.35
N THR A 58 16.99 15.45 12.50
CA THR A 58 16.88 16.24 13.73
C THR A 58 15.85 15.68 14.71
N LYS A 59 14.97 14.77 14.28
CA LYS A 59 13.99 14.16 15.18
C LYS A 59 14.67 13.15 16.10
N GLU A 60 14.42 13.27 17.40
CA GLU A 60 14.88 12.27 18.36
C GLU A 60 14.14 10.93 18.18
N ILE A 61 14.74 9.83 18.65
CA ILE A 61 14.20 8.46 18.54
C ILE A 61 12.78 8.32 19.13
N ASN A 62 12.39 9.20 20.06
CA ASN A 62 11.09 9.18 20.72
C ASN A 62 10.04 10.12 20.10
N GLU A 63 10.40 10.85 19.04
CA GLU A 63 9.43 11.70 18.33
C GLU A 63 8.61 10.89 17.32
N ASP A 64 7.38 11.35 17.07
CA ASP A 64 6.49 10.67 16.14
C ASP A 64 7.07 10.69 14.70
N PRO A 65 7.14 9.55 14.01
CA PRO A 65 7.65 9.47 12.65
C PRO A 65 6.73 10.20 11.66
N ASP A 66 7.33 10.63 10.55
CA ASP A 66 6.61 11.33 9.48
C ASP A 66 6.10 10.35 8.42
N TYR A 67 6.86 9.28 8.17
CA TYR A 67 6.56 8.29 7.15
C TYR A 67 6.59 6.87 7.68
N GLN A 68 5.71 6.04 7.14
CA GLN A 68 5.78 4.60 7.25
C GLN A 68 5.95 4.01 5.86
N LEU A 69 7.05 3.28 5.66
CA LEU A 69 7.28 2.52 4.44
C LEU A 69 6.88 1.07 4.69
N THR A 70 5.97 0.55 3.91
CA THR A 70 5.61 -0.87 3.96
C THR A 70 5.98 -1.53 2.64
N PHE A 71 6.74 -2.61 2.73
CA PHE A 71 7.27 -3.37 1.61
C PHE A 71 6.58 -4.72 1.48
N TRP A 72 6.25 -5.11 0.25
CA TRP A 72 5.67 -6.42 -0.04
C TRP A 72 6.06 -6.89 -1.44
N GLU A 73 6.09 -8.21 -1.63
CA GLU A 73 6.09 -8.77 -2.98
C GLU A 73 4.70 -8.61 -3.58
N GLY A 74 4.60 -7.80 -4.63
CA GLY A 74 3.34 -7.47 -5.29
C GLY A 74 3.17 -8.18 -6.63
N TYR A 75 1.97 -8.04 -7.18
CA TYR A 75 1.70 -8.30 -8.60
C TYR A 75 0.73 -7.25 -9.11
N ALA A 76 0.82 -6.95 -10.40
CA ALA A 76 -0.12 -6.06 -11.06
C ALA A 76 -1.46 -6.77 -11.22
N ASP A 77 -2.45 -6.37 -10.42
CA ASP A 77 -3.84 -6.85 -10.50
C ASP A 77 -4.77 -5.71 -10.91
N ASP A 78 -5.71 -5.98 -11.83
CA ASP A 78 -6.68 -5.00 -12.32
C ASP A 78 -7.78 -4.67 -11.29
N LYS A 79 -7.80 -5.37 -10.16
CA LYS A 79 -8.74 -5.16 -9.04
C LYS A 79 -8.57 -3.85 -8.28
N HIS A 80 -7.53 -3.08 -8.59
CA HIS A 80 -7.37 -1.74 -8.03
C HIS A 80 -8.42 -0.82 -8.66
N ARG A 81 -9.00 0.10 -7.90
CA ARG A 81 -10.01 1.09 -8.38
C ARG A 81 -9.41 2.15 -9.32
N ILE A 82 -8.48 1.73 -10.18
CA ILE A 82 -7.78 2.50 -11.18
C ILE A 82 -8.54 2.29 -12.50
N LYS A 83 -8.67 3.33 -13.31
CA LYS A 83 -9.28 3.17 -14.63
C LYS A 83 -8.46 2.19 -15.48
N PRO A 84 -9.10 1.31 -16.26
CA PRO A 84 -8.38 0.32 -17.08
C PRO A 84 -7.29 0.93 -17.96
N GLU A 85 -7.53 2.11 -18.53
CA GLU A 85 -6.56 2.84 -19.36
C GLU A 85 -5.25 3.18 -18.63
N TYR A 86 -5.34 3.64 -17.37
CA TYR A 86 -4.16 3.94 -16.55
C TYR A 86 -3.51 2.68 -16.04
N PHE A 87 -4.30 1.66 -15.70
CA PHE A 87 -3.77 0.38 -15.27
C PHE A 87 -2.92 -0.24 -16.38
N GLU A 88 -3.43 -0.28 -17.61
CA GLU A 88 -2.69 -0.82 -18.75
C GLU A 88 -1.42 -0.01 -19.04
N ALA A 89 -1.52 1.32 -19.02
CA ALA A 89 -0.37 2.19 -19.27
C ALA A 89 0.75 2.05 -18.22
N ILE A 90 0.39 1.86 -16.95
CA ILE A 90 1.36 1.78 -15.84
C ILE A 90 1.86 0.35 -15.63
N TYR A 91 0.94 -0.62 -15.64
CA TYR A 91 1.21 -2.00 -15.20
C TYR A 91 1.18 -3.04 -16.31
N GLY A 92 0.62 -2.72 -17.49
CA GLY A 92 0.54 -3.64 -18.63
C GLY A 92 1.87 -4.33 -18.97
N PRO A 93 3.00 -3.59 -19.07
CA PRO A 93 4.32 -4.18 -19.33
C PRO A 93 4.82 -5.15 -18.25
N TYR A 94 4.23 -5.13 -17.05
CA TYR A 94 4.73 -5.80 -15.86
C TYR A 94 3.81 -6.91 -15.32
N LYS A 95 2.69 -7.21 -15.99
CA LYS A 95 1.65 -8.16 -15.52
C LYS A 95 2.18 -9.55 -15.13
N GLU A 96 3.21 -10.03 -15.81
CA GLU A 96 3.79 -11.36 -15.56
C GLU A 96 5.16 -11.28 -14.87
N LYS A 97 5.62 -10.07 -14.56
CA LYS A 97 6.92 -9.83 -13.94
C LYS A 97 6.85 -9.98 -12.43
N PRO A 98 7.91 -10.47 -11.78
CA PRO A 98 8.00 -10.40 -10.33
C PRO A 98 8.18 -8.93 -9.92
N LEU A 99 7.33 -8.45 -9.01
CA LEU A 99 7.35 -7.05 -8.56
C LEU A 99 7.57 -6.97 -7.06
N TYR A 100 8.31 -5.94 -6.65
CA TYR A 100 8.43 -5.53 -5.27
C TYR A 100 7.82 -4.14 -5.11
N GLY A 101 6.89 -4.03 -4.17
CA GLY A 101 6.17 -2.80 -3.90
C GLY A 101 6.64 -2.14 -2.61
N CYS A 102 6.61 -0.81 -2.59
CA CYS A 102 6.72 -0.01 -1.39
C CYS A 102 5.60 1.01 -1.37
N ILE A 103 4.88 1.11 -0.26
CA ILE A 103 3.92 2.19 0.00
C ILE A 103 4.58 3.10 1.01
N SER A 104 4.75 4.37 0.63
CA SER A 104 5.12 5.43 1.55
C SER A 104 3.86 6.11 2.07
N HIS A 105 3.54 5.91 3.34
CA HIS A 105 2.42 6.56 4.01
C HIS A 105 2.89 7.82 4.74
N VAL A 106 2.21 8.95 4.53
CA VAL A 106 2.35 10.13 5.39
C VAL A 106 1.55 9.88 6.68
N LEU A 107 2.24 9.87 7.81
CA LEU A 107 1.65 9.48 9.10
C LEU A 107 0.89 10.61 9.79
N GLN A 108 1.28 11.86 9.51
CA GLN A 108 0.76 13.06 10.16
C GLN A 108 0.18 14.07 9.15
N PRO A 109 -0.81 13.69 8.32
CA PRO A 109 -1.41 14.61 7.36
C PRO A 109 -2.14 15.74 8.09
N LYS A 110 -2.04 16.96 7.58
CA LYS A 110 -2.73 18.15 8.11
C LYS A 110 -4.14 18.29 7.55
N SER A 111 -4.45 17.70 6.40
CA SER A 111 -5.79 17.63 5.83
C SER A 111 -6.79 17.00 6.80
N ARG A 112 -8.02 17.54 6.81
CA ARG A 112 -9.14 17.06 7.63
C ARG A 112 -10.37 16.88 6.77
N GLY A 113 -10.85 15.64 6.73
CA GLY A 113 -12.09 15.27 6.07
C GLY A 113 -13.29 15.34 6.99
N GLU A 114 -14.46 15.14 6.40
CA GLU A 114 -15.77 15.19 7.03
C GLU A 114 -16.60 13.95 6.68
N VAL A 115 -17.43 13.55 7.64
CA VAL A 115 -18.45 12.52 7.44
C VAL A 115 -19.78 13.15 7.81
N THR A 116 -20.72 13.20 6.86
CA THR A 116 -22.04 13.80 7.08
C THR A 116 -23.13 12.79 6.75
N LEU A 117 -24.28 12.93 7.43
CA LEU A 117 -25.45 12.12 7.12
C LEU A 117 -25.99 12.54 5.76
N ARG A 118 -26.24 11.55 4.90
CA ARG A 118 -26.91 11.77 3.61
C ARG A 118 -28.39 12.08 3.81
N SER A 119 -29.02 11.40 4.76
CA SER A 119 -30.43 11.53 5.11
C SER A 119 -30.64 11.09 6.57
N SER A 120 -31.88 11.12 7.05
CA SER A 120 -32.27 10.54 8.34
C SER A 120 -32.46 9.02 8.32
N ASN A 121 -32.39 8.37 7.14
CA ASN A 121 -32.50 6.92 7.02
C ASN A 121 -31.16 6.26 7.41
N PRO A 122 -31.10 5.42 8.46
CA PRO A 122 -29.85 4.79 8.89
C PRO A 122 -29.30 3.75 7.89
N TYR A 123 -30.08 3.34 6.89
CA TYR A 123 -29.63 2.44 5.82
C TYR A 123 -28.99 3.19 4.64
N ASP A 124 -29.11 4.51 4.57
CA ASP A 124 -28.46 5.29 3.53
C ASP A 124 -26.98 5.46 3.87
N PRO A 125 -26.05 5.22 2.92
CA PRO A 125 -24.63 5.38 3.19
C PRO A 125 -24.30 6.85 3.49
N PRO A 126 -23.43 7.14 4.47
CA PRO A 126 -23.02 8.49 4.76
C PRO A 126 -22.29 9.11 3.57
N ILE A 127 -22.16 10.44 3.59
CA ILE A 127 -21.27 11.16 2.69
C ILE A 127 -19.91 11.22 3.40
N ILE A 128 -18.88 10.69 2.76
CA ILE A 128 -17.50 10.70 3.26
C ILE A 128 -16.68 11.54 2.29
N ASP A 129 -16.18 12.67 2.76
CA ASP A 129 -15.24 13.51 2.04
C ASP A 129 -13.93 13.57 2.83
N PRO A 130 -12.91 12.78 2.45
CA PRO A 130 -11.62 12.79 3.14
C PRO A 130 -10.87 14.12 3.02
N LYS A 131 -11.20 14.95 2.03
CA LYS A 131 -10.50 16.20 1.70
C LYS A 131 -8.98 16.03 1.62
N TYR A 132 -8.52 14.95 0.99
CA TYR A 132 -7.09 14.70 0.77
C TYR A 132 -6.43 15.89 0.08
N PHE A 133 -5.24 16.27 0.55
CA PHE A 133 -4.46 17.38 0.03
C PHE A 133 -5.12 18.77 0.12
N SER A 134 -6.20 18.91 0.92
CA SER A 134 -6.75 20.21 1.30
C SER A 134 -5.74 21.11 2.02
N HIS A 135 -4.72 20.53 2.66
CA HIS A 135 -3.59 21.26 3.20
C HIS A 135 -2.39 21.09 2.26
N PRO A 136 -1.77 22.20 1.77
CA PRO A 136 -0.74 22.13 0.72
C PRO A 136 0.53 21.39 1.14
N GLU A 137 0.80 21.26 2.44
CA GLU A 137 1.95 20.51 2.95
C GLU A 137 1.82 19.00 2.74
N ASP A 138 0.60 18.46 2.73
CA ASP A 138 0.40 17.01 2.60
C ASP A 138 0.85 16.53 1.22
N MET A 139 0.62 17.33 0.18
CA MET A 139 1.13 17.03 -1.17
C MET A 139 2.65 17.14 -1.23
N LYS A 140 3.25 18.14 -0.55
CA LYS A 140 4.70 18.29 -0.51
C LYS A 140 5.37 17.09 0.14
N ASN A 141 4.82 16.60 1.24
CA ASN A 141 5.36 15.44 1.95
C ASN A 141 5.21 14.14 1.15
N VAL A 142 4.22 14.03 0.27
CA VAL A 142 4.09 12.86 -0.61
C VAL A 142 5.13 12.86 -1.75
N VAL A 143 5.51 14.03 -2.24
CA VAL A 143 6.36 14.19 -3.44
C VAL A 143 7.85 14.36 -3.12
N ALA A 144 8.18 14.91 -1.94
CA ALA A 144 9.55 15.17 -1.49
C ALA A 144 10.35 13.88 -1.30
#